data_AF-A0A971D7U9-F1
#
_entry.id   AF-A0A971D7U9-F1
#
_cell.length_a   1.000
_cell.length_b   1.000
_cell.length_c   1.000
_cell.angle_alpha   90.00
_cell.angle_beta   90.00
_cell.angle_gamma   90.00
#
_symmetry.space_group_name_H-M   'P 1'
#
loop_
_entity.id
_entity.type
_entity.pdbx_description
1 polymer ?
#
loop_
_entity_poly.entity_id
_entity_poly.type
_entity_poly.pdbx_seq_one_letter_code
_entity_poly.pdbx_strand_id
1 'polypeptide(L)' 'MWFHVQLASMVPPLAVTEYGDIIVGRMGIPYRDRGVSVIALIVDGDTDVLGAMTGKLGGVPGVRVRSALT' A
#
# COMPACT_ATOMS: atom_id res chain seq x y z
N MET A 1 16.32 8.03 -8.19
CA MET A 1 14.97 7.46 -8.37
C MET A 1 14.79 6.51 -7.21
N TRP A 2 14.06 6.94 -6.18
CA TRP A 2 13.93 6.24 -4.91
C TRP A 2 12.59 5.50 -4.93
N PHE A 3 12.61 4.17 -4.94
CA PHE A 3 11.39 3.37 -5.02
C PHE A 3 11.07 2.76 -3.66
N HIS A 4 9.83 2.96 -3.21
CA HIS A 4 9.37 2.47 -1.92
C HIS A 4 8.37 1.32 -2.12
N VAL A 5 8.54 0.24 -1.36
CA VAL A 5 7.63 -0.92 -1.40
C VAL A 5 6.70 -0.88 -0.21
N GLN A 6 5.40 -0.92 -0.49
CA GLN A 6 4.36 -0.90 0.52
C GLN A 6 3.53 -2.18 0.48
N LEU A 7 3.44 -2.90 1.58
CA LEU A 7 2.58 -4.06 1.74
C LEU A 7 1.35 -3.67 2.58
N ALA A 8 0.17 -4.05 2.13
CA ALA A 8 -1.06 -3.86 2.86
C ALA A 8 -1.92 -5.12 2.86
N SER A 9 -2.42 -5.54 4.02
CA SER A 9 -3.39 -6.64 4.11
C SER A 9 -4.81 -6.07 4.14
N MET A 10 -5.66 -6.45 3.18
CA MET A 10 -7.11 -6.15 3.12
C MET A 10 -7.49 -4.70 2.77
N VAL A 11 -6.88 -4.12 1.74
CA VAL A 11 -7.24 -2.76 1.27
C VAL A 11 -8.33 -2.83 0.19
N PRO A 12 -9.48 -2.15 0.35
CA PRO A 12 -10.46 -2.02 -0.74
C PRO A 12 -9.83 -1.23 -1.90
N PRO A 13 -10.13 -1.58 -3.18
CA PRO A 13 -9.49 -0.96 -4.36
C PRO A 13 -9.56 0.57 -4.38
N LEU A 14 -10.61 1.15 -3.80
CA LEU A 14 -10.87 2.59 -3.73
C LEU A 14 -9.88 3.34 -2.82
N ALA A 15 -9.37 2.72 -1.77
CA ALA A 15 -8.51 3.40 -0.78
C ALA A 15 -7.13 3.78 -1.33
N VAL A 16 -6.72 3.19 -2.46
CA VAL A 16 -5.44 3.49 -3.11
C VAL A 16 -5.58 4.45 -4.29
N THR A 17 -6.80 4.76 -4.73
CA THR A 17 -7.05 5.55 -5.95
C THR A 17 -6.57 7.00 -5.80
N GLU A 18 -6.62 7.55 -4.59
CA GLU A 18 -6.15 8.90 -4.27
C GLU A 18 -4.63 9.08 -4.42
N TYR A 19 -3.87 7.99 -4.38
CA TYR A 19 -2.42 7.98 -4.55
C TYR A 19 -2.02 7.44 -5.94
N GLY A 20 -2.94 7.41 -6.91
CA GLY A 20 -2.70 6.85 -8.23
C GLY A 20 -1.48 7.44 -8.94
N ASP A 21 -1.24 8.74 -8.77
CA ASP A 21 -0.16 9.47 -9.46
C ASP A 21 1.24 9.07 -9.02
N ILE A 22 1.39 8.56 -7.80
CA ILE A 22 2.68 8.15 -7.22
C ILE A 22 2.92 6.64 -7.32
N ILE A 23 1.90 5.86 -7.71
CA ILE A 23 2.00 4.40 -7.77
C ILE A 23 2.53 3.97 -9.13
N VAL A 24 3.76 3.48 -9.12
CA VAL A 24 4.46 2.96 -10.30
C VAL A 24 4.06 1.51 -10.59
N GLY A 25 3.67 0.76 -9.56
CA GLY A 25 3.29 -0.65 -9.70
C GLY A 25 2.37 -1.13 -8.59
N ARG A 26 1.51 -2.09 -8.91
CA ARG A 26 0.63 -2.76 -7.95
C ARG A 26 0.54 -4.26 -8.20
N MET A 27 0.60 -5.05 -7.14
CA MET A 27 0.37 -6.49 -7.18
C MET A 27 -0.61 -6.88 -6.08
N GLY A 28 -1.70 -7.55 -6.46
CA GLY A 28 -2.68 -8.11 -5.53
C GLY A 28 -2.55 -9.62 -5.43
N ILE A 29 -2.45 -10.15 -4.21
CA ILE A 29 -2.34 -11.58 -3.93
C ILE A 29 -3.46 -11.97 -2.97
N PRO A 30 -4.56 -12.57 -3.47
CA PRO A 30 -5.63 -13.07 -2.61
C PRO A 30 -5.15 -14.35 -1.91
N TYR A 31 -4.99 -14.30 -0.59
CA TYR A 31 -4.61 -15.45 0.23
C TYR A 31 -5.86 -16.06 0.88
N ARG A 32 -6.65 -16.77 0.06
CA ARG A 32 -7.98 -17.30 0.42
C ARG A 32 -7.96 -18.15 1.68
N ASP A 33 -6.96 -19.00 1.85
CA ASP A 33 -6.84 -19.91 3.00
C ASP A 33 -6.69 -19.18 4.34
N ARG A 34 -6.25 -17.92 4.32
CA ARG A 34 -6.14 -17.06 5.50
C ARG A 34 -7.22 -16.00 5.58
N GLY A 35 -8.17 -15.97 4.64
CA GLY A 35 -9.23 -14.96 4.58
C GLY A 35 -8.70 -13.54 4.40
N VAL A 36 -7.48 -13.37 3.87
CA VAL A 36 -6.86 -12.05 3.66
C VAL A 36 -6.44 -11.86 2.21
N SER A 37 -6.29 -10.61 1.80
CA SER A 37 -5.67 -10.25 0.53
C SER A 37 -4.48 -9.35 0.81
N VAL A 38 -3.37 -9.57 0.12
CA VAL A 38 -2.19 -8.71 0.21
C VAL A 38 -2.12 -7.84 -1.03
N ILE A 39 -1.84 -6.57 -0.86
CA ILE A 39 -1.54 -5.63 -1.94
C ILE A 39 -0.12 -5.13 -1.71
N ALA A 40 0.74 -5.31 -2.70
CA ALA A 40 2.06 -4.70 -2.77
C ALA A 40 1.99 -3.50 -3.73
N LEU A 41 2.49 -2.35 -3.30
CA LEU A 41 2.59 -1.14 -4.12
C LEU A 41 4.07 -0.75 -4.25
N ILE A 42 4.45 -0.34 -5.46
CA ILE A 42 5.71 0.33 -5.73
C ILE A 42 5.38 1.79 -5.94
N VAL A 43 5.98 2.66 -5.15
CA VAL A 43 5.66 4.09 -5.10
C VAL A 43 6.90 4.92 -5.38
N ASP A 44 6.76 5.94 -6.24
CA ASP A 44 7.76 6.98 -6.45
C ASP A 44 7.32 8.24 -5.70
N GLY A 45 8.19 8.72 -4.82
CA GLY A 45 7.88 9.81 -3.90
C GLY A 45 8.86 9.84 -2.72
N ASP A 46 8.78 10.91 -1.94
CA ASP A 46 9.59 11.06 -0.74
C ASP A 46 8.95 10.38 0.49
N THR A 47 9.65 10.45 1.62
CA THR A 47 9.20 9.87 2.89
C THR A 47 7.94 10.53 3.45
N ASP A 48 7.68 11.79 3.10
CA ASP A 48 6.52 12.52 3.61
C ASP A 48 5.25 12.04 2.89
N VAL A 49 5.33 11.90 1.56
CA VAL A 49 4.25 11.32 0.75
C VAL A 49 3.99 9.86 1.15
N LEU A 50 5.04 9.07 1.36
CA LEU A 50 4.90 7.69 1.84
C LEU A 50 4.28 7.64 3.25
N GLY A 51 4.69 8.52 4.15
CA GLY A 51 4.15 8.63 5.51
C GLY A 51 2.65 8.98 5.52
N ALA A 52 2.25 9.95 4.69
CA ALA A 52 0.84 10.33 4.53
C ALA A 52 -0.01 9.16 4.00
N MET A 53 0.47 8.48 2.95
CA MET A 53 -0.22 7.31 2.37
C MET A 53 -0.37 6.18 3.38
N THR A 54 0.71 5.83 4.09
CA THR A 54 0.72 4.71 5.03
C THR A 54 -0.10 4.99 6.28
N GLY A 55 -0.07 6.23 6.79
CA GLY A 55 -0.93 6.68 7.88
C GLY A 55 -2.41 6.57 7.51
N LYS A 56 -2.79 7.01 6.31
CA LYS A 56 -4.18 6.92 5.84
C LYS A 56 -4.64 5.48 5.67
N LEU A 57 -3.82 4.63 5.04
CA LEU A 57 -4.12 3.20 4.89
C LEU A 57 -4.18 2.47 6.24
N GLY A 58 -3.32 2.85 7.20
CA GLY A 58 -3.32 2.29 8.54
C GLY A 58 -4.54 2.68 9.38
N GLY A 59 -5.24 3.75 9.01
CA GLY A 59 -6.51 4.16 9.62
C GLY A 59 -7.72 3.35 9.15
N VAL A 60 -7.58 2.50 8.13
CA VAL A 60 -8.69 1.66 7.64
C VAL A 60 -8.85 0.43 8.55
N PRO A 61 -10.04 0.21 9.15
CA PRO A 61 -10.27 -0.96 10.01
C PRO A 61 -9.96 -2.27 9.30
N GLY A 62 -9.18 -3.14 9.95
CA GLY A 62 -8.79 -4.43 9.39
C GLY A 62 -7.60 -4.38 8.43
N VAL A 63 -7.06 -3.20 8.12
CA VAL A 63 -5.87 -3.04 7.29
C VAL A 63 -4.60 -3.07 8.13
N ARG A 64 -3.58 -3.78 7.65
CA ARG A 64 -2.22 -3.73 8.20
C ARG A 64 -1.26 -3.26 7.13
N VAL A 65 -0.43 -2.29 7.46
CA VAL A 65 0.44 -1.58 6.52
C VAL A 65 1.90 -1.82 6.94
N ARG A 66 2.77 -2.24 6.02
CA ARG A 66 4.21 -2.42 6.22
C ARG A 66 5.01 -1.78 5.10
N SER A 67 5.87 -0.83 5.44
CA SER A 67 6.71 -0.09 4.49
C SER A 67 8.12 -0.63 4.51
N ALA A 68 8.73 -0.77 3.34
CA ALA A 68 10.16 -1.02 3.18
C ALA A 68 10.74 0.11 2.33
N LEU A 69 11.78 0.74 2.88
CA LEU A 69 12.58 1.75 2.18
C LEU A 69 13.80 1.04 1.57
N THR A 70 14.11 1.33 0.31
CA THR A 70 15.25 0.75 -0.41
C THR A 70 15.96 1.82 -1.21
#